data_AF-A0A2V6FLM6-F1
#
_entry.id   AF-A0A2V6FLM6-F1
#
_cell.length_a   1.000
_cell.length_b   1.000
_cell.length_c   1.000
_cell.angle_alpha   90.00
_cell.angle_beta   90.00
_cell.angle_gamma   90.00
#
_symmetry.space_group_name_H-M   'P 1'
#
loop_
_entity.id
_entity.type
_entity.pdbx_description
1 polymer ?
#
loop_
_entity_poly.entity_id
_entity_poly.type
_entity_poly.pdbx_seq_one_letter_code
_entity_poly.pdbx_strand_id
1 'polypeptide(L)' 'MARILLADDQRDVLEALRILLKSEGYQTEGVTSLAGIFNALEKKEYALLLMDLNYTRDTTS' A
#
# COMPACT_ATOMS: atom_id res chain seq x y z
N MET A 1 -4.48 9.39 -14.49
CA MET A 1 -4.30 8.03 -13.91
C MET A 1 -4.47 8.14 -12.41
N ALA A 2 -5.36 7.35 -11.82
CA ALA A 2 -5.55 7.35 -10.37
C ALA A 2 -4.34 6.69 -9.68
N ARG A 3 -3.90 7.29 -8.56
CA ARG A 3 -2.80 6.76 -7.73
C ARG A 3 -3.38 6.05 -6.51
N ILE A 4 -2.90 4.84 -6.27
CA ILE A 4 -3.33 3.98 -5.16
C ILE A 4 -2.15 3.81 -4.20
N LEU A 5 -2.38 4.05 -2.91
CA LEU A 5 -1.42 3.76 -1.85
C LEU A 5 -1.67 2.32 -1.37
N LEU A 6 -0.64 1.48 -1.36
CA LEU A 6 -0.69 0.10 -0.91
C LEU A 6 0.07 0.00 0.42
N ALA A 7 -0.56 -0.52 1.45
CA ALA A 7 0.03 -0.69 2.76
C ALA A 7 -0.02 -2.15 3.21
N ASP A 8 1.14 -2.81 3.23
CA ASP A 8 1.32 -4.19 3.68
C ASP A 8 2.75 -4.35 4.22
N ASP A 9 2.95 -5.09 5.31
CA ASP A 9 4.29 -5.30 5.89
C ASP A 9 5.11 -6.34 5.09
N GLN A 10 4.46 -7.10 4.22
CA GLN A 10 5.05 -8.07 3.32
C GLN A 10 5.28 -7.47 1.92
N ARG A 11 6.57 -7.27 1.58
CA ARG A 11 6.97 -6.69 0.28
C ARG A 11 6.49 -7.50 -0.93
N ASP A 12 6.42 -8.83 -0.81
CA ASP A 12 5.99 -9.69 -1.90
C ASP A 12 4.50 -9.46 -2.25
N VAL A 13 3.67 -9.15 -1.25
CA VAL A 13 2.26 -8.78 -1.46
C VAL A 13 2.17 -7.43 -2.18
N LEU A 14 2.95 -6.44 -1.75
CA LEU A 14 3.01 -5.13 -2.41
C LEU A 14 3.42 -5.24 -3.88
N GLU A 15 4.41 -6.08 -4.19
CA GLU A 15 4.87 -6.30 -5.57
C GLU A 15 3.82 -7.02 -6.42
N ALA A 16 3.15 -8.04 -5.88
CA ALA A 16 2.06 -8.71 -6.57
C ALA A 16 0.92 -7.74 -6.90
N LEU A 17 0.50 -6.92 -5.93
CA LEU A 17 -0.54 -5.90 -6.11
C LEU A 17 -0.11 -4.81 -7.10
N ARG A 18 1.16 -4.39 -7.06
CA ARG A 18 1.71 -3.44 -8.05
C ARG A 18 1.61 -4.00 -9.46
N ILE A 19 1.96 -5.28 -9.68
CA ILE A 19 1.88 -5.92 -11.00
C ILE A 19 0.43 -5.99 -11.48
N LEU A 20 -0.49 -6.45 -10.61
CA LEU A 20 -1.91 -6.54 -10.90
C LEU A 20 -2.52 -5.17 -11.26
N LEU A 21 -2.27 -4.15 -10.45
CA LEU A 21 -2.88 -2.84 -10.66
C LEU A 21 -2.25 -2.08 -11.82
N LYS A 22 -0.99 -2.37 -12.15
CA LYS A 22 -0.32 -1.82 -13.33
C LYS A 22 -0.93 -2.33 -14.64
N SER A 23 -1.39 -3.59 -14.72
CA SER A 23 -2.07 -4.09 -15.92
C SER A 23 -3.38 -3.34 -16.20
N GLU A 24 -4.04 -2.87 -15.14
CA GLU A 24 -5.27 -2.06 -15.21
C GLU A 24 -5.02 -0.56 -15.40
N GLY A 25 -3.76 -0.13 -15.54
CA GLY A 25 -3.40 1.27 -15.78
C GLY A 25 -3.40 2.17 -14.54
N TYR A 26 -3.35 1.61 -13.33
CA TYR A 26 -3.19 2.38 -12.10
C TYR A 26 -1.71 2.64 -11.78
N GLN A 27 -1.45 3.75 -11.10
CA GLN A 27 -0.15 4.00 -10.47
C GLN A 27 -0.22 3.61 -9.00
N THR A 28 0.79 2.91 -8.50
CA THR A 28 0.83 2.47 -7.10
C THR A 28 2.07 2.97 -6.38
N GLU A 29 1.95 3.21 -5.08
CA GLU A 29 3.07 3.45 -4.15
C GLU A 29 2.89 2.49 -2.98
N GLY A 30 3.94 1.72 -2.63
CA GLY A 30 3.91 0.72 -1.57
C GLY A 30 4.60 1.21 -0.30
N VAL A 31 4.00 0.98 0.85
CA VAL A 31 4.54 1.33 2.17
C VAL A 31 4.39 0.18 3.16
N THR A 32 5.43 -0.05 3.97
CA THR A 32 5.51 -1.20 4.90
C THR A 32 5.40 -0.80 6.38
N SER A 33 5.00 0.43 6.68
CA SER A 33 4.71 0.87 8.05
C SER A 33 3.64 1.97 8.11
N LEU A 34 3.02 2.12 9.29
CA LEU A 34 2.02 3.17 9.55
C LEU A 34 2.60 4.55 9.31
N ALA A 35 3.84 4.79 9.77
CA ALA A 35 4.55 6.04 9.50
C ALA A 35 4.77 6.26 8.00
N GLY A 36 5.01 5.20 7.22
CA GLY A 36 5.11 5.27 5.77
C GLY A 36 3.83 5.77 5.11
N ILE A 37 2.67 5.35 5.60
CA ILE A 37 1.37 5.81 5.10
C ILE A 37 1.20 7.31 5.33
N PHE A 38 1.39 7.79 6.56
CA PHE A 38 1.26 9.22 6.87
C PHE A 38 2.25 10.05 6.04
N ASN A 39 3.52 9.65 5.98
CA ASN A 39 4.54 10.33 5.17
C ASN A 39 4.18 10.36 3.67
N ALA A 40 3.52 9.33 3.14
CA ALA A 40 3.10 9.28 1.75
C ALA A 40 1.91 10.22 1.51
N LEU A 41 0.89 10.18 2.39
CA LEU A 41 -0.29 11.03 2.32
C LEU A 41 0.02 12.52 2.48
N GLU A 42 1.05 12.88 3.25
CA GLU A 42 1.52 14.27 3.36
C GLU A 42 2.15 14.80 2.07
N LYS A 43 2.72 13.91 1.24
CA LYS A 43 3.49 14.30 0.05
C LYS A 43 2.69 14.31 -1.24
N LYS A 44 1.65 13.48 -1.33
CA LYS A 44 0.89 13.23 -2.56
C LYS A 44 -0.56 12.91 -2.25
N GLU A 45 -1.44 13.27 -3.18
CA GLU A 45 -2.83 12.82 -3.16
C GLU A 45 -2.96 11.42 -3.75
N TYR A 46 -3.87 10.63 -3.15
CA TYR A 46 -4.22 9.29 -3.57
C TYR A 46 -5.73 9.16 -3.71
N ALA A 47 -6.16 8.41 -4.72
CA ALA A 47 -7.58 8.12 -4.94
C ALA A 47 -8.09 7.01 -4.03
N LEU A 48 -7.19 6.13 -3.57
CA LEU A 48 -7.51 4.97 -2.74
C LEU A 48 -6.29 4.59 -1.88
N LEU A 49 -6.56 4.19 -0.64
CA LEU A 49 -5.64 3.46 0.21
C LEU A 49 -6.14 2.02 0.32
N LEU A 50 -5.31 1.05 -0.06
CA LEU A 50 -5.53 -0.37 0.17
C LEU A 50 -4.54 -0.81 1.26
N MET A 51 -5.04 -1.26 2.40
CA MET A 51 -4.26 -1.59 3.58
C MET A 51 -4.60 -2.99 4.07
N ASP A 52 -3.57 -3.80 4.35
CA ASP A 52 -3.73 -5.06 5.07
C ASP A 52 -4.21 -4.79 6.50
N LEU A 53 -5.16 -5.59 7.00
CA LEU A 53 -5.69 -5.43 8.34
C LEU A 53 -4.81 -6.10 9.41
N ASN A 54 -3.86 -6.97 9.00
CA ASN A 54 -2.86 -7.56 9.90
C ASN A 54 -1.56 -6.73 9.97
N TYR A 55 -1.63 -5.50 9.49
CA TYR A 55 -0.57 -4.51 9.63
C TYR A 55 -0.27 -4.32 11.11
N THR A 56 0.96 -4.65 11.51
CA THR A 56 1.41 -5.03 12.87
C THR A 56 0.97 -6.44 13.30
N ARG A 57 1.90 -7.40 13.19
CA ARG A 57 1.92 -8.67 13.92
C ARG A 57 1.79 -8.43 15.43
N ASP A 58 0.57 -8.33 15.92
CA ASP A 58 0.23 -8.59 17.32
C ASP A 58 -0.95 -9.56 17.40
N THR A 59 -0.94 -10.58 16.54
CA THR A 59 -1.71 -11.80 16.77
C THR A 59 -0.87 -12.74 17.61
N THR A 60 -1.03 -12.66 18.93
CA THR A 60 -0.75 -13.83 19.76
C THR A 60 -1.93 -14.80 19.64
N SER A 61 -1.61 -16.03 19.19
CA SER A 61 -2.40 -17.27 19.13
C SER A 61 -3.18 -17.57 17.86
#